data_AF-A0A7C8KF31-F1
#
_entry.id   AF-A0A7C8KF31-F1
#
_cell.length_a   1.000
_cell.length_b   1.000
_cell.length_c   1.000
_cell.angle_alpha   90.00
_cell.angle_beta   90.00
_cell.angle_gamma   90.00
#
_symmetry.space_group_name_H-M   'P 1'
#
loop_
_entity.id
_entity.type
_entity.pdbx_description
1 polymer ?
#
loop_
_entity_poly.entity_id
_entity_poly.type
_entity_poly.pdbx_seq_one_letter_code
_entity_poly.pdbx_strand_id
1 'polypeptide(L)'
;MEVRKRTAKQEKHPHHHHFSASDVVHETAEVTREVVEKVAEKLTCMWDELQEWQRDNHFIRSGYRPATASYLKSLKSLSYWHNETVNIYSHLLGAVFFGVLSSILYATLSPRHEAAKLWNVLDYVGIVGLITGSFIPSVYYGFKCETLIRDGYWIMICTIAIACATVSVHPHFRTPKYRPVRTSMFVAMGLSGVLPIVHGIQLHGIKEVERRSAMSWLLAEGAAYLVGALLYAARVPERLMPGKFDIVGSSHQIFHMLVLVGAGCHLKGMVVSFDNAHSNGVQCP
;
A
#
# COMPACT_ATOMS: atom_id res chain seq x y z
N MET A 1 82.95 -62.28 43.44
CA MET A 1 81.67 -62.77 43.98
C MET A 1 81.06 -61.62 44.78
N GLU A 2 79.92 -61.08 44.32
CA GLU A 2 78.63 -61.30 45.00
C GLU A 2 78.55 -60.40 46.26
N VAL A 3 77.56 -59.52 46.51
CA VAL A 3 76.11 -59.67 46.43
C VAL A 3 75.49 -58.26 46.44
N ARG A 4 74.59 -58.05 45.47
CA ARG A 4 73.43 -57.14 45.41
C ARG A 4 73.01 -56.42 46.71
N LYS A 5 72.80 -55.08 46.62
CA LYS A 5 71.75 -54.37 47.35
C LYS A 5 70.95 -53.47 46.39
N ARG A 6 69.64 -53.71 46.35
CA ARG A 6 68.58 -53.00 45.62
C ARG A 6 67.78 -52.18 46.62
N THR A 7 67.41 -50.95 46.25
CA THR A 7 66.20 -50.13 46.58
C THR A 7 66.60 -48.65 46.52
N ALA A 8 65.88 -47.69 45.94
CA ALA A 8 64.56 -47.64 45.32
C ALA A 8 64.56 -46.53 44.25
N LYS A 9 63.81 -46.74 43.17
CA LYS A 9 63.51 -45.71 42.18
C LYS A 9 62.42 -44.82 42.78
N GLN A 10 62.66 -43.54 42.98
CA GLN A 10 61.61 -42.60 43.35
C GLN A 10 60.87 -42.23 42.06
N GLU A 11 59.80 -42.96 41.76
CA GLU A 11 58.86 -42.62 40.69
C GLU A 11 58.18 -41.29 41.03
N LYS A 12 58.35 -40.27 40.18
CA LYS A 12 57.49 -39.09 40.20
C LYS A 12 56.09 -39.55 39.80
N HIS A 13 55.22 -39.71 40.79
CA HIS A 13 53.79 -39.83 40.56
C HIS A 13 53.28 -38.62 39.76
N PRO A 14 52.40 -38.79 38.77
CA PRO A 14 51.71 -37.67 38.17
C PRO A 14 50.89 -37.00 39.28
N HIS A 15 51.10 -35.70 39.49
CA HIS A 15 50.22 -34.89 40.32
C HIS A 15 48.82 -34.96 39.71
N HIS A 16 47.97 -35.79 40.29
CA HIS A 16 46.53 -35.72 40.06
C HIS A 16 46.08 -34.36 40.59
N HIS A 17 45.88 -33.40 39.69
CA HIS A 17 45.12 -32.20 40.00
C HIS A 17 43.74 -32.67 40.44
N HIS A 18 43.49 -32.67 41.75
CA HIS A 18 42.17 -32.87 42.31
C HIS A 18 41.36 -31.63 41.95
N PHE A 19 40.68 -31.65 40.81
CA PHE A 19 39.68 -30.65 40.49
C PHE A 19 38.60 -30.74 41.56
N SER A 20 38.45 -29.68 42.36
CA SER A 20 37.33 -29.58 43.29
C SER A 20 36.04 -29.50 42.48
N ALA A 21 34.95 -30.06 42.99
CA ALA A 21 33.63 -29.95 42.36
C ALA A 21 33.25 -28.47 42.11
N SER A 22 33.74 -27.54 42.94
CA SER A 22 33.58 -26.09 42.75
C SER A 22 34.25 -25.56 41.48
N ASP A 23 35.42 -26.07 41.13
CA ASP A 23 36.24 -25.57 40.04
C ASP A 23 35.66 -26.01 38.71
N VAL A 24 35.17 -27.26 38.64
CA VAL A 24 34.43 -27.78 37.49
C VAL A 24 33.14 -26.98 37.26
N VAL A 25 32.42 -26.61 38.33
CA VAL A 25 31.19 -25.82 38.23
C VAL A 25 31.49 -24.40 37.74
N HIS A 26 32.56 -23.76 38.22
CA HIS A 26 32.94 -22.41 37.78
C HIS A 26 33.38 -22.38 36.32
N GLU A 27 34.23 -23.32 35.89
CA GLU A 27 34.69 -23.43 34.51
C GLU A 27 33.52 -23.73 33.56
N THR A 28 32.61 -24.63 33.96
CA THR A 28 31.39 -24.92 33.18
C THR A 28 30.48 -23.69 33.04
N ALA A 29 30.36 -22.88 34.09
CA ALA A 29 29.57 -21.64 34.04
C ALA A 29 30.19 -20.57 33.13
N GLU A 30 31.51 -20.41 33.16
CA GLU A 30 32.23 -19.48 32.27
C GLU A 30 32.11 -19.91 30.80
N VAL A 31 32.34 -21.18 30.49
CA VAL A 31 32.19 -21.72 29.13
C VAL A 31 30.75 -21.58 28.64
N THR A 32 29.76 -21.85 29.49
CA THR A 32 28.34 -21.70 29.14
C THR A 32 28.01 -20.24 28.82
N ARG A 33 28.53 -19.30 29.61
CA ARG A 33 28.30 -17.87 29.39
C ARG A 33 28.97 -17.38 28.11
N GLU A 34 30.20 -17.80 27.83
CA GLU A 34 30.90 -17.44 26.60
C GLU A 34 30.17 -17.97 25.35
N VAL A 35 29.64 -19.20 25.43
CA VAL A 35 28.81 -19.77 24.35
C VAL A 35 27.52 -18.98 24.17
N VAL A 36 26.84 -18.60 25.26
CA VAL A 36 25.60 -17.80 25.20
C VAL A 36 25.87 -16.41 24.60
N GLU A 37 26.96 -15.75 24.97
CA GLU A 37 27.35 -14.45 24.40
C GLU A 37 27.68 -14.58 22.90
N LYS A 38 28.46 -15.59 22.48
CA LYS A 38 28.75 -15.85 21.06
C LYS A 38 27.51 -16.19 20.24
N VAL A 39 26.55 -16.90 20.82
CA VAL A 39 25.26 -17.19 20.18
C VAL A 39 24.41 -15.92 20.07
N ALA A 40 24.44 -15.04 21.09
CA ALA A 40 23.73 -13.76 21.07
C ALA A 40 24.33 -12.75 20.06
N GLU A 41 25.62 -12.84 19.75
CA GLU A 41 26.29 -12.03 18.73
C GLU A 41 26.11 -12.55 17.29
N LYS A 42 25.57 -13.76 17.13
CA LYS A 42 25.40 -14.38 15.80
C LYS A 42 24.40 -13.56 14.97
N LEU A 43 24.88 -12.97 13.87
CA LEU A 43 24.09 -12.12 12.97
C LEU A 43 22.99 -12.89 12.20
N THR A 44 23.15 -14.21 12.07
CA THR A 44 22.21 -15.10 11.38
C THR A 44 21.94 -16.39 12.14
N CYS A 45 20.78 -17.00 11.93
CA CYS A 45 20.35 -18.24 12.58
C CYS A 45 19.99 -19.33 11.55
N MET A 46 19.87 -20.56 12.04
CA MET A 46 19.39 -21.72 11.31
C MET A 46 17.87 -21.76 11.28
N TRP A 47 17.30 -22.54 10.35
CA TRP A 47 15.85 -22.74 10.23
C TRP A 47 15.19 -23.17 11.55
N ASP A 48 15.80 -24.15 12.25
CA ASP A 48 15.23 -24.69 13.48
C ASP A 48 15.30 -23.71 14.66
N GLU A 49 16.14 -22.68 14.57
CA GLU A 49 16.30 -21.60 15.55
C GLU A 49 15.25 -20.48 15.36
N LEU A 50 14.46 -20.51 14.27
CA LEU A 50 13.45 -19.50 13.97
C LEU A 50 12.20 -19.63 14.84
N GLN A 51 11.59 -18.48 15.13
CA GLN A 51 10.23 -18.42 15.65
C GLN A 51 9.24 -18.95 14.60
N GLU A 52 8.15 -19.58 15.06
CA GLU A 52 7.21 -20.28 14.19
C GLU A 52 6.62 -19.39 13.08
N TRP A 53 6.35 -18.13 13.37
CA TRP A 53 5.82 -17.17 12.38
C TRP A 53 6.85 -16.75 11.30
N GLN A 54 8.14 -16.95 11.53
CA GLN A 54 9.21 -16.63 10.57
C GLN A 54 9.54 -17.82 9.65
N ARG A 55 8.99 -19.00 9.93
CA ARG A 55 9.28 -20.24 9.20
C ARG A 55 8.47 -20.31 7.91
N ASP A 56 8.91 -19.57 6.90
CA ASP A 56 8.26 -19.48 5.60
C ASP A 56 8.62 -20.63 4.64
N ASN A 57 9.90 -20.98 4.54
CA ASN A 57 10.44 -21.87 3.53
C ASN A 57 11.51 -22.82 4.11
N HIS A 58 11.07 -24.01 4.49
CA HIS A 58 11.91 -25.04 5.12
C HIS A 58 13.06 -25.57 4.24
N PHE A 59 13.10 -25.24 2.94
CA PHE A 59 14.20 -25.63 2.05
C PHE A 59 15.45 -24.75 2.24
N ILE A 60 15.29 -23.52 2.75
CA ILE A 60 16.41 -22.67 3.14
C ILE A 60 16.77 -23.07 4.57
N ARG A 61 17.99 -23.58 4.77
CA ARG A 61 18.38 -24.20 6.06
C ARG A 61 19.15 -23.25 6.99
N SER A 62 19.71 -22.18 6.45
CA SER A 62 20.61 -21.27 7.17
C SER A 62 20.59 -19.85 6.60
N GLY A 63 21.15 -18.90 7.35
CA GLY A 63 21.31 -17.52 6.90
C GLY A 63 20.11 -16.63 7.18
N TYR A 64 19.18 -17.07 8.04
CA TYR A 64 18.05 -16.24 8.46
C TYR A 64 18.46 -15.16 9.43
N ARG A 65 17.71 -14.06 9.49
CA ARG A 65 17.89 -13.05 10.54
C ARG A 65 17.09 -13.43 11.78
N PRO A 66 17.68 -13.30 12.99
CA PRO A 66 16.91 -13.48 14.22
C PRO A 66 15.83 -12.40 14.35
N ALA A 67 14.71 -12.74 14.99
CA ALA A 67 13.67 -11.77 15.31
C ALA A 67 14.25 -10.65 16.19
N THR A 68 14.09 -9.41 15.75
CA THR A 68 14.48 -8.22 16.53
C THR A 68 13.32 -7.26 16.60
N ALA A 69 12.99 -6.80 17.82
CA ALA A 69 11.96 -5.77 18.03
C ALA A 69 12.55 -4.35 17.87
N SER A 70 13.47 -4.16 16.91
CA SER A 70 14.21 -2.90 16.74
C SER A 70 14.42 -2.58 15.27
N TYR A 71 13.79 -1.50 14.81
CA TYR A 71 13.96 -0.98 13.45
C TYR A 71 15.42 -0.65 13.12
N LEU A 72 16.20 -0.14 14.08
CA LEU A 72 17.62 0.15 13.88
C LEU A 72 18.43 -1.12 13.62
N LYS A 73 18.14 -2.23 14.32
CA LYS A 73 18.78 -3.52 14.06
C LYS A 73 18.35 -4.09 12.72
N SER A 74 17.08 -3.94 12.35
CA SER A 74 16.58 -4.30 11.02
C SER A 74 17.26 -3.50 9.91
N LEU A 75 17.47 -2.20 10.08
CA LEU A 75 18.21 -1.36 9.12
C LEU A 75 19.69 -1.74 9.06
N LYS A 76 20.32 -2.04 10.20
CA LYS A 76 21.70 -2.52 10.24
C LYS A 76 21.87 -3.84 9.47
N SER A 77 20.81 -4.64 9.32
CA SER A 77 20.91 -5.87 8.53
C SER A 77 21.19 -5.69 7.04
N LEU A 78 21.02 -4.47 6.51
CA LEU A 78 21.49 -4.12 5.17
C LEU A 78 23.02 -4.23 5.04
N SER A 79 23.77 -4.16 6.15
CA SER A 79 25.24 -4.19 6.13
C SER A 79 25.83 -5.60 6.20
N TYR A 80 25.03 -6.66 6.22
CA TYR A 80 25.53 -8.04 6.27
C TYR A 80 24.66 -9.02 5.47
N TRP A 81 25.22 -10.18 5.15
CA TRP A 81 24.57 -11.15 4.27
C TRP A 81 23.59 -12.06 5.03
N HIS A 82 22.39 -12.21 4.48
CA HIS A 82 21.33 -13.08 4.99
C HIS A 82 20.37 -13.48 3.84
N ASN A 83 19.43 -14.37 4.11
CA ASN A 83 18.51 -14.94 3.12
C ASN A 83 17.68 -13.88 2.37
N GLU A 84 17.27 -12.81 3.06
CA GLU A 84 16.55 -11.69 2.44
C GLU A 84 17.43 -10.63 1.73
N THR A 85 18.77 -10.75 1.71
CA THR A 85 19.64 -9.68 1.18
C THR A 85 19.35 -9.40 -0.29
N VAL A 86 19.29 -10.44 -1.14
CA VAL A 86 19.00 -10.26 -2.57
C VAL A 86 17.58 -9.73 -2.80
N ASN A 87 16.60 -10.20 -2.04
CA ASN A 87 15.22 -9.72 -2.11
C ASN A 87 15.14 -8.22 -1.79
N ILE A 88 15.83 -7.77 -0.74
CA ILE A 88 15.85 -6.36 -0.37
C ILE A 88 16.56 -5.52 -1.44
N TYR A 89 17.77 -5.93 -1.87
CA TYR A 89 18.57 -5.14 -2.80
C TYR A 89 18.00 -5.10 -4.22
N SER A 90 17.36 -6.17 -4.71
CA SER A 90 16.73 -6.17 -6.04
C SER A 90 15.62 -5.13 -6.13
N HIS A 91 14.79 -5.01 -5.09
CA HIS A 91 13.72 -4.01 -5.01
C HIS A 91 14.23 -2.63 -4.63
N LEU A 92 15.20 -2.50 -3.71
CA LEU A 92 15.76 -1.22 -3.28
C LEU A 92 16.51 -0.52 -4.41
N LEU A 93 17.39 -1.24 -5.13
CA LEU A 93 18.11 -0.70 -6.28
C LEU A 93 17.15 -0.35 -7.42
N GLY A 94 16.14 -1.20 -7.66
CA GLY A 94 15.06 -0.90 -8.60
C GLY A 94 14.31 0.39 -8.23
N ALA A 95 13.94 0.56 -6.96
CA ALA A 95 13.25 1.75 -6.47
C ALA A 95 14.10 3.02 -6.63
N VAL A 96 15.40 2.96 -6.30
CA VAL A 96 16.33 4.08 -6.52
C VAL A 96 16.46 4.40 -8.01
N PHE A 97 16.67 3.37 -8.85
CA PHE A 97 16.80 3.54 -10.29
C PHE A 97 15.55 4.18 -10.91
N PHE A 98 14.36 3.65 -10.63
CA PHE A 98 13.10 4.19 -11.16
C PHE A 98 12.77 5.57 -10.58
N GLY A 99 13.11 5.86 -9.33
CA GLY A 99 12.96 7.18 -8.74
C GLY A 99 13.85 8.23 -9.39
N VAL A 100 15.12 7.89 -9.63
CA VAL A 100 16.07 8.77 -10.34
C VAL A 100 15.66 8.94 -11.80
N LEU A 101 15.31 7.86 -12.50
CA LEU A 101 14.84 7.89 -13.87
C LEU A 101 13.57 8.74 -14.01
N SER A 102 12.60 8.59 -13.10
CA SER A 102 11.39 9.40 -13.07
C SER A 102 11.71 10.88 -12.88
N SER A 103 12.63 11.22 -11.98
CA SER A 103 13.08 12.60 -11.76
C SER A 103 13.78 13.19 -12.99
N ILE A 104 14.64 12.42 -13.66
CA ILE A 104 15.31 12.83 -14.91
C ILE A 104 14.30 12.99 -16.04
N LEU A 105 13.38 12.05 -16.22
CA LEU A 105 12.32 12.13 -17.21
C LEU A 105 11.42 13.33 -16.96
N TYR A 106 11.04 13.59 -15.71
CA TYR A 106 10.31 14.79 -15.33
C TYR A 106 11.10 16.06 -15.66
N ALA A 107 12.37 16.16 -15.26
CA ALA A 107 13.20 17.34 -15.51
C ALA A 107 13.47 17.57 -17.01
N THR A 108 13.52 16.51 -17.82
CA THR A 108 13.81 16.59 -19.27
C THR A 108 12.57 16.71 -20.15
N LEU A 109 11.42 16.21 -19.69
CA LEU A 109 10.14 16.24 -20.43
C LEU A 109 9.23 17.38 -19.97
N SER A 110 9.31 17.82 -18.71
CA SER A 110 8.54 18.99 -18.23
C SER A 110 8.82 20.28 -19.01
N PRO A 111 10.04 20.56 -19.51
CA PRO A 111 10.30 21.74 -20.35
C PRO A 111 9.86 21.53 -21.81
N ARG A 112 9.67 20.28 -22.25
CA ARG A 112 9.22 19.95 -23.61
C ARG A 112 7.70 20.00 -23.66
N HIS A 113 7.19 21.21 -23.90
CA HIS A 113 5.79 21.63 -23.80
C HIS A 113 4.72 20.73 -24.45
N GLU A 114 5.02 19.89 -25.43
CA GLU A 114 3.98 19.06 -26.09
C GLU A 114 3.61 17.79 -25.30
N ALA A 115 4.59 17.10 -24.70
CA ALA A 115 4.29 15.92 -23.89
C ALA A 115 3.53 16.32 -22.62
N ALA A 116 3.95 17.40 -21.94
CA ALA A 116 3.25 17.90 -20.76
C ALA A 116 1.80 18.33 -21.07
N LYS A 117 1.53 18.87 -22.26
CA LYS A 117 0.16 19.18 -22.70
C LYS A 117 -0.67 17.91 -22.89
N LEU A 118 -0.10 16.87 -23.51
CA LEU A 118 -0.76 15.58 -23.70
C LEU A 118 -1.07 14.92 -22.34
N TRP A 119 -0.11 14.87 -21.42
CA TRP A 119 -0.31 14.26 -20.10
C TRP A 119 -1.37 14.99 -19.27
N ASN A 120 -1.45 16.32 -19.34
CA ASN A 120 -2.54 17.07 -18.71
C ASN A 120 -3.91 16.75 -19.34
N VAL A 121 -3.97 16.52 -20.65
CA VAL A 121 -5.20 16.11 -21.32
C VAL A 121 -5.60 14.70 -20.89
N LEU A 122 -4.65 13.77 -20.86
CA LEU A 122 -4.88 12.40 -20.40
C LEU A 122 -5.32 12.35 -18.94
N ASP A 123 -4.80 13.23 -18.08
CA ASP A 123 -5.25 13.38 -16.68
C ASP A 123 -6.75 13.75 -16.62
N TYR A 124 -7.18 14.78 -17.36
CA TYR A 124 -8.58 15.19 -17.38
C TYR A 124 -9.51 14.13 -18.00
N VAL A 125 -9.08 13.50 -19.09
CA VAL A 125 -9.83 12.39 -19.70
C VAL A 125 -9.88 11.18 -18.74
N GLY A 126 -8.82 10.95 -17.97
CA GLY A 126 -8.77 9.95 -16.92
C GLY A 126 -9.83 10.18 -15.84
N ILE A 127 -10.01 11.43 -15.38
CA ILE A 127 -11.08 11.79 -14.43
C ILE A 127 -12.46 11.49 -15.03
N VAL A 128 -12.72 11.89 -16.29
CA VAL A 128 -13.98 11.61 -16.98
C VAL A 128 -14.21 10.10 -17.09
N GLY A 129 -13.17 9.35 -17.45
CA GLY A 129 -13.19 7.90 -17.56
C GLY A 129 -13.48 7.22 -16.22
N LEU A 130 -12.85 7.68 -15.14
CA LEU A 130 -13.08 7.17 -13.78
C LEU A 130 -14.53 7.37 -13.35
N ILE A 131 -15.06 8.61 -13.48
CA ILE A 131 -16.45 8.91 -13.08
C ILE A 131 -17.44 8.10 -13.93
N THR A 132 -17.25 8.05 -15.25
CA THR A 132 -18.15 7.29 -16.12
C THR A 132 -18.07 5.79 -15.81
N GLY A 133 -16.84 5.27 -15.65
CA GLY A 133 -16.56 3.87 -15.36
C GLY A 133 -17.13 3.41 -14.01
N SER A 134 -17.16 4.28 -13.00
CA SER A 134 -17.80 3.97 -11.71
C SER A 134 -19.34 4.08 -11.78
N PHE A 135 -19.87 4.99 -12.60
CA PHE A 135 -21.31 5.19 -12.77
C PHE A 135 -22.02 3.99 -13.42
N ILE A 136 -21.43 3.44 -14.49
CA ILE A 136 -22.03 2.35 -15.27
C ILE A 136 -22.40 1.12 -14.41
N PRO A 137 -21.48 0.50 -13.64
CA PRO A 137 -21.80 -0.66 -12.80
C PRO A 137 -22.70 -0.29 -11.62
N SER A 138 -22.58 0.92 -11.05
CA SER A 138 -23.45 1.38 -9.96
C SER A 138 -24.92 1.44 -10.39
N VAL A 139 -25.18 2.00 -11.58
CA VAL A 139 -26.53 2.06 -12.17
C VAL A 139 -27.00 0.67 -12.60
N TYR A 140 -26.09 -0.17 -13.12
CA TYR A 140 -26.42 -1.55 -13.47
C TYR A 140 -27.00 -2.32 -12.29
N TYR A 141 -26.34 -2.31 -11.13
CA TYR A 141 -26.82 -3.03 -9.95
C TYR A 141 -28.03 -2.36 -9.30
N GLY A 142 -28.08 -1.01 -9.30
CA GLY A 142 -29.22 -0.27 -8.76
C GLY A 142 -30.53 -0.52 -9.51
N PHE A 143 -30.46 -0.60 -10.85
CA PHE A 143 -31.61 -0.71 -11.75
C PHE A 143 -31.53 -1.95 -12.64
N LYS A 144 -31.07 -3.07 -12.08
CA LYS A 144 -30.85 -4.32 -12.83
C LYS A 144 -32.11 -4.77 -13.59
N CYS A 145 -33.29 -4.56 -13.00
CA CYS A 145 -34.57 -5.01 -13.52
C CYS A 145 -35.28 -3.93 -14.36
N GLU A 146 -34.95 -2.67 -14.14
CA GLU A 146 -35.58 -1.48 -14.71
C GLU A 146 -34.76 -0.99 -15.91
N THR A 147 -34.72 -1.78 -16.98
CA THR A 147 -33.83 -1.57 -18.14
C THR A 147 -33.95 -0.18 -18.77
N LEU A 148 -35.17 0.35 -18.92
CA LEU A 148 -35.39 1.69 -19.47
C LEU A 148 -34.75 2.79 -18.61
N ILE A 149 -34.85 2.67 -17.29
CA ILE A 149 -34.30 3.65 -16.34
C ILE A 149 -32.77 3.56 -16.34
N ARG A 150 -32.24 2.33 -16.29
CA ARG A 150 -30.81 2.04 -16.38
C ARG A 150 -30.20 2.64 -17.66
N ASP A 151 -30.80 2.35 -18.80
CA ASP A 151 -30.30 2.79 -20.11
C ASP A 151 -30.40 4.32 -20.24
N GLY A 152 -31.47 4.93 -19.70
CA GLY A 152 -31.61 6.37 -19.63
C GLY A 152 -30.48 7.05 -18.85
N TYR A 153 -30.12 6.51 -17.67
CA TYR A 153 -29.00 7.03 -16.89
C TYR A 153 -27.63 6.78 -17.54
N TRP A 154 -27.45 5.65 -18.23
CA TRP A 154 -26.25 5.40 -19.02
C TRP A 154 -26.10 6.40 -20.18
N ILE A 155 -27.17 6.68 -20.91
CA ILE A 155 -27.16 7.71 -21.97
C ILE A 155 -26.83 9.08 -21.37
N MET A 156 -27.44 9.42 -20.22
CA MET A 156 -27.17 10.67 -19.52
C MET A 156 -25.68 10.80 -19.17
N ILE A 157 -25.09 9.82 -18.47
CA ILE A 157 -23.69 9.92 -18.03
C ILE A 157 -22.72 9.91 -19.23
N CYS A 158 -22.96 9.09 -20.25
CA CYS A 158 -22.13 9.08 -21.46
C CYS A 158 -22.19 10.41 -22.21
N THR A 159 -23.36 11.04 -22.29
CA THR A 159 -23.51 12.35 -22.93
C THR A 159 -22.76 13.44 -22.15
N ILE A 160 -22.90 13.46 -20.82
CA ILE A 160 -22.16 14.39 -19.96
C ILE A 160 -20.65 14.14 -20.07
N ALA A 161 -20.22 12.87 -20.10
CA ALA A 161 -18.82 12.48 -20.23
C ALA A 161 -18.20 12.96 -21.54
N ILE A 162 -18.89 12.78 -22.67
CA ILE A 162 -18.43 13.28 -23.97
C ILE A 162 -18.28 14.80 -23.93
N ALA A 163 -19.28 15.52 -23.41
CA ALA A 163 -19.21 16.98 -23.28
C ALA A 163 -18.02 17.42 -22.40
N CYS A 164 -17.83 16.79 -21.24
CA CYS A 164 -16.73 17.08 -20.33
C CYS A 164 -15.36 16.77 -20.97
N ALA A 165 -15.24 15.67 -21.70
CA ALA A 165 -14.02 15.30 -22.42
C ALA A 165 -13.69 16.32 -23.52
N THR A 166 -14.67 16.71 -24.34
CA THR A 166 -14.50 17.73 -25.39
C THR A 166 -14.04 19.07 -24.81
N VAL A 167 -14.62 19.51 -23.70
CA VAL A 167 -14.20 20.74 -23.03
C VAL A 167 -12.79 20.60 -22.43
N SER A 168 -12.46 19.43 -21.88
CA SER A 168 -11.16 19.15 -21.24
C SER A 168 -10.00 19.10 -22.22
N VAL A 169 -10.23 18.65 -23.46
CA VAL A 169 -9.19 18.67 -24.51
C VAL A 169 -8.97 20.07 -25.10
N HIS A 170 -9.88 21.01 -24.85
CA HIS A 170 -9.81 22.34 -25.45
C HIS A 170 -8.60 23.16 -24.95
N PRO A 171 -7.76 23.70 -25.84
CA PRO A 171 -6.51 24.36 -25.48
C PRO A 171 -6.61 25.47 -24.42
N HIS A 172 -7.67 26.27 -24.47
CA HIS A 172 -7.89 27.42 -23.59
C HIS A 172 -8.27 27.01 -22.15
N PHE A 173 -8.94 25.86 -22.01
CA PHE A 173 -9.44 25.35 -20.74
C PHE A 173 -8.33 24.80 -19.82
N ARG A 174 -7.13 24.61 -20.39
CA ARG A 174 -5.93 24.17 -19.68
C ARG A 174 -5.27 25.28 -18.86
N THR A 175 -5.61 26.55 -19.12
CA THR A 175 -4.96 27.67 -18.42
C THR A 175 -5.39 27.73 -16.95
N PRO A 176 -4.52 28.18 -16.03
CA PRO A 176 -4.84 28.26 -14.60
C PRO A 176 -6.11 29.04 -14.26
N LYS A 177 -6.47 30.02 -15.12
CA LYS A 177 -7.69 30.83 -15.01
C LYS A 177 -8.98 29.99 -15.00
N TYR A 178 -9.01 28.87 -15.71
CA TYR A 178 -10.20 28.00 -15.82
C TYR A 178 -10.23 26.88 -14.78
N ARG A 179 -9.30 26.86 -13.82
CA ARG A 179 -9.28 25.84 -12.76
C ARG A 179 -10.62 25.70 -12.02
N PRO A 180 -11.28 26.79 -11.55
CA PRO A 180 -12.57 26.66 -10.87
C PRO A 180 -13.64 26.08 -11.78
N VAL A 181 -13.65 26.46 -13.07
CA VAL A 181 -14.62 25.96 -14.05
C VAL A 181 -14.44 24.46 -14.28
N ARG A 182 -13.19 23.99 -14.43
CA ARG A 182 -12.86 22.57 -14.51
C ARG A 182 -13.35 21.80 -13.29
N THR A 183 -13.02 22.27 -12.09
CA THR A 183 -13.44 21.60 -10.87
C THR A 183 -14.97 21.55 -10.76
N SER A 184 -15.65 22.66 -11.02
CA SER A 184 -17.12 22.71 -11.01
C SER A 184 -17.74 21.76 -12.03
N MET A 185 -17.17 21.63 -13.22
CA MET A 185 -17.63 20.69 -14.25
C MET A 185 -17.53 19.23 -13.79
N PHE A 186 -16.37 18.81 -13.27
CA PHE A 186 -16.21 17.43 -12.77
C PHE A 186 -17.04 17.15 -11.53
N VAL A 187 -17.17 18.14 -10.63
CA VAL A 187 -18.05 18.03 -9.46
C VAL A 187 -19.51 17.90 -9.90
N ALA A 188 -19.97 18.68 -10.88
CA ALA A 188 -21.33 18.56 -11.41
C ALA A 188 -21.58 17.19 -12.07
N MET A 189 -20.60 16.69 -12.83
CA MET A 189 -20.66 15.34 -13.40
C MET A 189 -20.78 14.27 -12.30
N GLY A 190 -19.97 14.35 -11.23
CA GLY A 190 -20.06 13.42 -10.10
C GLY A 190 -21.38 13.54 -9.32
N LEU A 191 -21.84 14.76 -9.05
CA LEU A 191 -23.11 15.02 -8.34
C LEU A 191 -24.34 14.55 -9.12
N SER A 192 -24.25 14.37 -10.44
CA SER A 192 -25.31 13.73 -11.22
C SER A 192 -25.64 12.31 -10.73
N GLY A 193 -24.71 11.65 -10.01
CA GLY A 193 -24.90 10.34 -9.37
C GLY A 193 -25.89 10.34 -8.20
N VAL A 194 -26.24 11.51 -7.67
CA VAL A 194 -27.31 11.63 -6.67
C VAL A 194 -28.68 11.33 -7.31
N LEU A 195 -28.88 11.65 -8.60
CA LEU A 195 -30.14 11.42 -9.30
C LEU A 195 -30.58 9.95 -9.31
N PRO A 196 -29.76 8.98 -9.78
CA PRO A 196 -30.12 7.56 -9.74
C PRO A 196 -30.30 7.03 -8.31
N ILE A 197 -29.56 7.54 -7.32
CA ILE A 197 -29.77 7.15 -5.91
C ILE A 197 -31.15 7.58 -5.42
N VAL A 198 -31.51 8.86 -5.61
CA VAL A 198 -32.82 9.39 -5.20
C VAL A 198 -33.96 8.67 -5.92
N HIS A 199 -33.84 8.47 -7.24
CA HIS A 199 -34.85 7.77 -8.01
C HIS A 199 -34.99 6.30 -7.59
N GLY A 200 -33.88 5.62 -7.31
CA GLY A 200 -33.90 4.27 -6.76
C GLY A 200 -34.60 4.21 -5.40
N ILE A 201 -34.38 5.20 -4.52
CA ILE A 201 -35.03 5.27 -3.20
C ILE A 201 -36.54 5.46 -3.36
N GLN A 202 -36.96 6.29 -4.32
CA GLN A 202 -38.39 6.50 -4.61
C GLN A 202 -39.08 5.24 -5.14
N LEU A 203 -38.37 4.41 -5.91
CA LEU A 203 -38.94 3.19 -6.50
C LEU A 203 -38.90 1.97 -5.57
N HIS A 204 -37.81 1.77 -4.83
CA HIS A 204 -37.55 0.53 -4.09
C HIS A 204 -37.48 0.73 -2.57
N GLY A 205 -37.38 1.97 -2.11
CA GLY A 205 -37.12 2.30 -0.71
C GLY A 205 -35.63 2.16 -0.33
N ILE A 206 -35.25 2.84 0.75
CA ILE A 206 -33.83 3.00 1.13
C ILE A 206 -33.11 1.68 1.42
N LYS A 207 -33.79 0.72 2.04
CA LYS A 207 -33.21 -0.57 2.42
C LYS A 207 -32.87 -1.43 1.20
N GLU A 208 -33.74 -1.40 0.19
CA GLU A 208 -33.54 -2.18 -1.02
C GLU A 208 -32.46 -1.56 -1.90
N VAL A 209 -32.40 -0.23 -1.99
CA VAL A 209 -31.30 0.47 -2.67
C VAL A 209 -29.96 0.16 -1.99
N GLU A 210 -29.89 0.23 -0.65
CA GLU A 210 -28.69 -0.16 0.08
C GLU A 210 -28.27 -1.60 -0.25
N ARG A 211 -29.23 -2.54 -0.26
CA ARG A 211 -28.96 -3.94 -0.58
C ARG A 211 -28.48 -4.13 -2.02
N ARG A 212 -29.07 -3.43 -2.99
CA ARG A 212 -28.79 -3.59 -4.42
C ARG A 212 -27.48 -2.94 -4.85
N SER A 213 -27.24 -1.69 -4.44
CA SER A 213 -26.13 -0.88 -4.94
C SER A 213 -25.07 -0.53 -3.89
N ALA A 214 -25.21 -1.06 -2.67
CA ALA A 214 -24.31 -0.75 -1.56
C ALA A 214 -24.17 0.77 -1.37
N MET A 215 -25.31 1.46 -1.36
CA MET A 215 -25.43 2.93 -1.43
C MET A 215 -24.54 3.64 -0.39
N SER A 216 -24.40 3.12 0.82
CA SER A 216 -23.51 3.66 1.84
C SER A 216 -22.06 3.82 1.35
N TRP A 217 -21.53 2.85 0.61
CA TRP A 217 -20.18 2.90 0.02
C TRP A 217 -20.09 3.90 -1.13
N LEU A 218 -21.15 4.03 -1.94
CA LEU A 218 -21.24 5.04 -3.00
C LEU A 218 -21.32 6.47 -2.44
N LEU A 219 -22.03 6.66 -1.33
CA LEU A 219 -22.07 7.95 -0.63
C LEU A 219 -20.72 8.29 0.00
N ALA A 220 -20.01 7.30 0.55
CA ALA A 220 -18.66 7.48 1.08
C ALA A 220 -17.65 7.85 -0.03
N GLU A 221 -17.73 7.19 -1.19
CA GLU A 221 -16.98 7.56 -2.41
C GLU A 221 -17.26 9.01 -2.80
N GLY A 222 -18.54 9.37 -2.94
CA GLY A 222 -18.97 10.72 -3.33
C GLY A 222 -18.49 11.79 -2.35
N ALA A 223 -18.54 11.51 -1.04
CA ALA A 223 -18.03 12.42 -0.02
C ALA A 223 -16.51 12.61 -0.12
N ALA A 224 -15.75 11.53 -0.29
CA ALA A 224 -14.30 11.60 -0.45
C ALA A 224 -13.89 12.44 -1.66
N TYR A 225 -14.52 12.18 -2.82
CA TYR A 225 -14.27 12.97 -4.04
C TYR A 225 -14.66 14.44 -3.88
N LEU A 226 -15.82 14.74 -3.28
CA LEU A 226 -16.28 16.11 -3.10
C LEU A 226 -15.35 16.90 -2.18
N VAL A 227 -14.96 16.32 -1.03
CA VAL A 227 -14.01 16.95 -0.11
C VAL A 227 -12.67 17.19 -0.80
N GLY A 228 -12.14 16.19 -1.53
CA GLY A 228 -10.90 16.34 -2.27
C GLY A 228 -10.95 17.45 -3.32
N ALA A 229 -12.03 17.50 -4.10
CA ALA A 229 -12.22 18.51 -5.14
C ALA A 229 -12.32 19.93 -4.55
N LEU A 230 -13.02 20.08 -3.43
CA LEU A 230 -13.14 21.37 -2.73
C LEU A 230 -11.80 21.83 -2.15
N LEU A 231 -11.02 20.94 -1.54
CA LEU A 231 -9.68 21.25 -1.04
C LEU A 231 -8.74 21.65 -2.18
N TYR A 232 -8.76 20.92 -3.30
CA TYR A 232 -8.00 21.23 -4.51
C TYR A 232 -8.35 22.61 -5.09
N ALA A 233 -9.65 22.93 -5.17
CA ALA A 233 -10.11 24.22 -5.67
C ALA A 233 -9.69 25.37 -4.74
N ALA A 234 -9.84 25.17 -3.43
CA ALA A 234 -9.51 26.17 -2.41
C ALA A 234 -8.00 26.33 -2.16
N ARG A 235 -7.17 25.38 -2.62
CA ARG A 235 -5.72 25.30 -2.36
C ARG A 235 -5.40 25.22 -0.87
N VAL A 236 -6.16 24.43 -0.13
CA VAL A 236 -5.98 24.26 1.31
C VAL A 236 -5.25 22.93 1.55
N PRO A 237 -4.17 22.90 2.36
CA PRO A 237 -3.76 23.92 3.33
C PRO A 237 -2.71 24.94 2.86
N GLU A 238 -2.12 24.80 1.67
CA GLU A 238 -0.98 25.64 1.23
C GLU A 238 -1.30 27.14 1.11
N ARG A 239 -2.57 27.49 0.86
CA ARG A 239 -3.04 28.88 0.88
C ARG A 239 -3.01 29.48 2.28
N LEU A 240 -3.22 28.68 3.32
CA LEU A 240 -3.30 29.15 4.71
C LEU A 240 -1.91 29.28 5.33
N MET A 241 -0.97 28.42 4.96
CA MET A 241 0.43 28.50 5.41
C MET A 241 1.39 28.33 4.22
N PRO A 242 1.62 29.40 3.44
CA PRO A 242 2.55 29.38 2.32
C PRO A 242 3.96 28.93 2.74
N GLY A 243 4.62 28.09 1.94
CA GLY A 243 5.97 27.58 2.20
C GLY A 243 6.05 26.33 3.08
N LYS A 244 4.99 25.98 3.83
CA LYS A 244 5.01 24.80 4.72
C LYS A 244 4.66 23.48 4.02
N PHE A 245 3.93 23.55 2.91
CA PHE A 245 3.36 22.38 2.21
C PHE A 245 3.92 22.23 0.79
N ASP A 246 5.11 22.77 0.54
CA ASP A 246 5.70 22.81 -0.81
C ASP A 246 6.12 21.42 -1.29
N ILE A 247 6.48 20.51 -0.37
CA ILE A 247 6.94 19.15 -0.69
C ILE A 247 5.88 18.10 -0.33
N VAL A 248 5.26 18.21 0.85
CA VAL A 248 4.29 17.22 1.36
C VAL A 248 3.07 17.93 1.95
N GLY A 249 1.88 17.37 1.69
CA GLY A 249 0.62 17.82 2.27
C GLY A 249 -0.07 18.94 1.51
N SER A 250 0.31 19.19 0.25
CA SER A 250 -0.41 20.16 -0.59
C SER A 250 -1.81 19.64 -0.96
N SER A 251 -2.73 20.56 -1.26
CA SER A 251 -4.10 20.24 -1.66
C SER A 251 -4.17 19.23 -2.83
N HIS A 252 -3.22 19.30 -3.76
CA HIS A 252 -3.14 18.39 -4.91
C HIS A 252 -2.80 16.96 -4.46
N GLN A 253 -1.88 16.80 -3.51
CA GLN A 253 -1.55 15.48 -2.96
C GLN A 253 -2.71 14.91 -2.15
N ILE A 254 -3.34 15.75 -1.31
CA ILE A 254 -4.52 15.36 -0.53
C ILE A 254 -5.66 14.93 -1.45
N PHE A 255 -5.89 15.66 -2.55
CA PHE A 255 -6.87 15.30 -3.57
C PHE A 255 -6.64 13.89 -4.12
N HIS A 256 -5.42 13.55 -4.56
CA HIS A 256 -5.12 12.20 -5.05
C HIS A 256 -5.34 11.12 -3.99
N MET A 257 -4.95 11.37 -2.74
CA MET A 257 -5.19 10.41 -1.66
C MET A 257 -6.69 10.16 -1.45
N LEU A 258 -7.51 11.20 -1.50
CA LEU A 258 -8.97 11.07 -1.38
C LEU A 258 -9.59 10.40 -2.61
N VAL A 259 -9.02 10.58 -3.81
CA VAL A 259 -9.43 9.84 -5.00
C VAL A 259 -9.16 8.33 -4.83
N LEU A 260 -8.00 7.94 -4.28
CA LEU A 260 -7.70 6.53 -4.00
C LEU A 260 -8.63 5.93 -2.94
N VAL A 261 -8.94 6.68 -1.88
CA VAL A 261 -9.92 6.26 -0.87
C VAL A 261 -11.30 6.07 -1.50
N GLY A 262 -11.76 7.04 -2.31
CA GLY A 262 -13.03 6.95 -3.03
C GLY A 262 -13.10 5.74 -3.96
N ALA A 263 -12.06 5.47 -4.73
CA ALA A 263 -11.97 4.29 -5.59
C ALA A 263 -11.99 2.97 -4.78
N GLY A 264 -11.37 2.95 -3.59
CA GLY A 264 -11.45 1.82 -2.66
C GLY A 264 -12.86 1.60 -2.12
N CYS A 265 -13.56 2.67 -1.73
CA CYS A 265 -14.98 2.61 -1.34
C CYS A 265 -15.85 2.10 -2.50
N HIS A 266 -15.61 2.60 -3.72
CA HIS A 266 -16.32 2.16 -4.92
C HIS A 266 -16.16 0.65 -5.15
N LEU A 267 -14.92 0.17 -5.16
CA LEU A 267 -14.62 -1.24 -5.35
C LEU A 267 -15.33 -2.10 -4.31
N LYS A 268 -15.29 -1.70 -3.04
CA LYS A 268 -15.99 -2.41 -1.97
C LYS A 268 -17.50 -2.43 -2.21
N GLY A 269 -18.10 -1.30 -2.59
CA GLY A 269 -19.52 -1.20 -2.93
C GLY A 269 -19.90 -2.10 -4.10
N MET A 270 -19.08 -2.17 -5.15
CA MET A 270 -19.33 -3.03 -6.32
C MET A 270 -19.22 -4.52 -5.98
N VAL A 271 -18.26 -4.92 -5.13
CA VAL A 271 -18.15 -6.31 -4.65
C VAL A 271 -19.41 -6.69 -3.85
N VAL A 272 -19.84 -5.84 -2.92
CA VAL A 272 -21.06 -6.09 -2.13
C VAL A 272 -22.30 -6.17 -3.03
N SER A 273 -22.42 -5.28 -4.01
CA SER A 273 -23.52 -5.27 -4.97
C SER A 273 -23.51 -6.54 -5.84
N PHE A 274 -22.34 -6.97 -6.30
CA PHE A 274 -22.14 -8.21 -7.06
C PHE A 274 -22.56 -9.43 -6.23
N ASP A 275 -22.06 -9.56 -5.00
CA ASP A 275 -22.38 -10.68 -4.11
C ASP A 275 -23.88 -10.73 -3.83
N ASN A 276 -24.50 -9.59 -3.54
CA ASN A 276 -25.94 -9.52 -3.32
C ASN A 276 -26.76 -9.89 -4.56
N ALA A 277 -26.30 -9.50 -5.75
CA ALA A 277 -26.97 -9.80 -7.00
C ALA A 277 -26.88 -11.28 -7.40
N HIS A 278 -25.79 -11.97 -7.07
CA HIS A 278 -25.50 -13.33 -7.53
C HIS A 278 -25.68 -14.40 -6.46
N SER A 279 -25.44 -14.10 -5.19
CA SER A 279 -25.61 -15.06 -4.08
C SER A 279 -27.01 -15.04 -3.49
N ASN A 280 -27.61 -13.84 -3.34
CA ASN A 280 -28.91 -13.67 -2.69
C ASN A 280 -30.07 -13.54 -3.68
N GLY A 281 -29.78 -13.50 -4.99
CA GLY A 281 -30.76 -13.39 -6.06
C GLY A 281 -31.60 -12.12 -5.96
N VAL A 282 -31.16 -11.03 -6.60
CA VAL A 282 -32.12 -9.95 -6.93
C VAL A 282 -33.05 -10.53 -8.00
N GLN A 283 -34.18 -11.09 -7.57
CA GLN A 283 -35.23 -11.55 -8.47
C GLN A 283 -35.91 -10.32 -9.06
N CYS A 284 -35.79 -10.18 -10.37
CA CYS A 284 -36.63 -9.25 -11.10
C CYS A 284 -38.05 -9.81 -11.13
N PRO A 285 -39.08 -8.99 -10.88
CA PRO A 285 -40.46 -9.40 -11.08
C PRO A 285 -40.75 -9.75 -12.54
#